data_AF-A0A087TV93-F1
#
_entry.id   AF-A0A087TV93-F1
#
_cell.length_a   1.000
_cell.length_b   1.000
_cell.length_c   1.000
_cell.angle_alpha   90.00
_cell.angle_beta   90.00
_cell.angle_gamma   90.00
#
_symmetry.space_group_name_H-M   'P 1'
#
loop_
_entity.id
_entity.type
_entity.pdbx_description
1 polymer ?
#
loop_
_entity_poly.entity_id
_entity_poly.type
_entity_poly.pdbx_seq_one_letter_code
_entity_poly.pdbx_strand_id
1 'polypeptide(L)'
;MRGFDILPQEIELYQPCRSSFDCLVHIPHSHCDWDKRVCTCQPYHVTFNNTMCLPASLLGFGCILDSQCRMKVPNSHCVNGLCDCESDHIPLRRDKCLPPAKLDDYCLNDRQCHMASSYSYCKYIIPRVYGKCKCPLGYLVTDEGKCLPHLGSECEKHQDCEEVTPDSFCQRSGDTAYCECRPGFESSSNKMKCQPILQIG
;
A
#
# COMPACT_ATOMS: atom_id res chain seq x y z
N MET A 1 39.13 -49.72 -7.44
CA MET A 1 37.73 -49.87 -7.89
C MET A 1 37.03 -48.56 -7.54
N ARG A 2 36.73 -47.73 -8.56
CA ARG A 2 36.03 -46.46 -8.35
C ARG A 2 34.59 -46.80 -8.01
N GLY A 3 34.20 -46.54 -6.76
CA GLY A 3 32.81 -46.64 -6.36
C GLY A 3 31.99 -45.74 -7.27
N PHE A 4 31.03 -46.31 -7.96
CA PHE A 4 29.95 -45.54 -8.56
C PHE A 4 29.30 -44.74 -7.43
N ASP A 5 29.55 -43.44 -7.40
CA ASP A 5 28.77 -42.50 -6.59
C ASP A 5 27.32 -42.65 -7.07
N ILE A 6 26.51 -43.35 -6.27
CA ILE A 6 25.07 -43.45 -6.45
C ILE A 6 24.55 -42.02 -6.32
N LEU A 7 24.17 -41.40 -7.44
CA LEU A 7 23.37 -40.18 -7.41
C LEU A 7 22.14 -40.47 -6.53
N PRO A 8 21.84 -39.64 -5.51
CA PRO A 8 20.67 -39.83 -4.66
C PRO A 8 19.43 -40.00 -5.55
N GLN A 9 18.59 -40.97 -5.19
CA GLN A 9 17.46 -41.37 -6.02
C GLN A 9 16.47 -40.20 -6.26
N GLU A 10 16.42 -39.22 -5.35
CA GLU A 10 15.71 -37.94 -5.50
C GLU A 10 16.48 -36.85 -4.70
N ILE A 11 16.87 -35.74 -5.35
CA ILE A 11 17.48 -34.57 -4.70
C ILE A 11 16.41 -33.50 -4.50
N GLU A 12 16.32 -32.95 -3.28
CA GLU A 12 15.44 -31.82 -2.92
C GLU A 12 16.21 -30.52 -2.70
N LEU A 13 15.50 -29.38 -2.66
CA LEU A 13 16.09 -28.11 -2.26
C LEU A 13 16.64 -28.21 -0.83
N TYR A 14 17.72 -27.48 -0.59
CA TYR A 14 18.50 -27.47 0.65
C TYR A 14 19.26 -28.76 0.96
N GLN A 15 19.25 -29.76 0.07
CA GLN A 15 20.11 -30.93 0.18
C GLN A 15 21.52 -30.67 -0.36
N PRO A 16 22.54 -31.40 0.13
CA PRO A 16 23.92 -31.24 -0.32
C PRO A 16 24.11 -31.50 -1.82
N CYS A 17 24.95 -30.69 -2.46
CA CYS A 17 25.28 -30.82 -3.89
C CYS A 17 26.79 -30.72 -4.13
N ARG A 18 27.26 -31.43 -5.16
CA ARG A 18 28.65 -31.34 -5.64
C ARG A 18 28.77 -30.41 -6.83
N SER A 19 27.70 -30.24 -7.60
CA SER A 19 27.63 -29.35 -8.75
C SER A 19 26.22 -28.82 -8.97
N SER A 20 26.08 -27.70 -9.70
CA SER A 20 24.74 -27.22 -10.11
C SER A 20 24.02 -28.19 -11.05
N PHE A 21 24.75 -29.07 -11.74
CA PHE A 21 24.14 -30.11 -12.57
C PHE A 21 23.36 -31.12 -11.72
N ASP A 22 23.86 -31.46 -10.53
CA ASP A 22 23.17 -32.36 -9.59
C ASP A 22 21.78 -31.81 -9.26
N CYS A 23 21.66 -30.51 -8.97
CA CYS A 23 20.38 -29.88 -8.67
C CYS A 23 19.46 -29.78 -9.90
N LEU A 24 20.02 -29.36 -11.04
CA LEU A 24 19.24 -29.09 -12.27
C LEU A 24 18.54 -30.33 -12.85
N VAL A 25 19.15 -31.51 -12.70
CA VAL A 25 18.56 -32.76 -13.19
C VAL A 25 17.28 -33.13 -12.46
N HIS A 26 17.18 -32.81 -11.16
CA HIS A 26 16.02 -33.15 -10.33
C HIS A 26 15.05 -31.98 -10.15
N ILE A 27 15.56 -30.74 -10.11
CA ILE A 27 14.79 -29.54 -9.79
C ILE A 27 15.08 -28.49 -10.87
N PRO A 28 14.18 -28.30 -11.85
CA PRO A 28 14.31 -27.25 -12.85
C PRO A 28 14.48 -25.88 -12.19
N HIS A 29 15.30 -25.02 -12.79
CA HIS A 29 15.61 -23.68 -12.28
C HIS A 29 16.28 -23.66 -10.89
N SER A 30 16.98 -24.72 -10.52
CA SER A 30 17.85 -24.75 -9.32
C SER A 30 19.34 -24.63 -9.68
N HIS A 31 20.17 -24.41 -8.67
CA HIS A 31 21.63 -24.42 -8.75
C HIS A 31 22.23 -24.83 -7.41
N CYS A 32 23.51 -25.19 -7.39
CA CYS A 32 24.24 -25.45 -6.15
C CYS A 32 24.76 -24.11 -5.60
N ASP A 33 24.28 -23.71 -4.42
CA ASP A 33 24.83 -22.57 -3.68
C ASP A 33 26.22 -22.97 -3.17
N TRP A 34 27.28 -22.31 -3.67
CA TRP A 34 28.64 -22.72 -3.37
C TRP A 34 29.10 -22.42 -1.94
N ASP A 35 28.49 -21.41 -1.32
CA ASP A 35 28.82 -21.01 0.04
C ASP A 35 28.20 -21.99 1.04
N LYS A 36 26.95 -22.39 0.79
CA LYS A 36 26.19 -23.31 1.66
C LYS A 36 26.34 -24.78 1.27
N ARG A 37 26.84 -25.05 0.06
CA ARG A 37 26.96 -26.40 -0.53
C ARG A 37 25.63 -27.15 -0.63
N VAL A 38 24.53 -26.43 -0.90
CA VAL A 38 23.18 -27.02 -1.01
C VAL A 38 22.43 -26.53 -2.26
N CYS A 39 21.49 -27.34 -2.75
CA CYS A 39 20.63 -26.95 -3.86
C CYS A 39 19.70 -25.81 -3.47
N THR A 40 19.65 -24.74 -4.27
CA THR A 40 18.75 -23.60 -4.08
C THR A 40 18.19 -23.13 -5.42
N CYS A 41 17.08 -22.39 -5.39
CA CYS A 41 16.53 -21.82 -6.61
C CYS A 41 17.47 -20.79 -7.24
N GLN A 42 17.49 -20.74 -8.57
CA GLN A 42 18.16 -19.70 -9.34
C GLN A 42 17.57 -18.31 -9.02
N PRO A 43 18.29 -17.21 -9.34
CA PRO A 43 17.74 -15.87 -9.22
C PRO A 43 16.36 -15.75 -9.89
N TYR A 44 15.49 -14.94 -9.29
CA TYR A 44 14.11 -14.73 -9.75
C TYR A 44 13.22 -15.99 -9.73
N HIS A 45 13.57 -17.00 -8.93
CA HIS A 45 12.72 -18.14 -8.65
C HIS A 45 12.56 -18.35 -7.14
N VAL A 46 11.38 -18.80 -6.73
CA VAL A 46 11.02 -19.06 -5.33
C VAL A 46 10.77 -20.54 -5.09
N THR A 47 11.16 -20.99 -3.91
CA THR A 47 10.92 -22.37 -3.47
C THR A 47 9.43 -22.66 -3.31
N PHE A 48 8.97 -23.78 -3.84
CA PHE A 48 7.64 -24.35 -3.63
C PHE A 48 7.76 -25.83 -3.29
N ASN A 49 7.20 -26.24 -2.14
CA ASN A 49 7.22 -27.62 -1.63
C ASN A 49 8.62 -28.29 -1.61
N ASN A 50 9.71 -27.51 -1.51
CA ASN A 50 11.11 -27.96 -1.56
C ASN A 50 11.53 -28.76 -2.80
N THR A 51 10.64 -28.98 -3.76
CA THR A 51 10.86 -29.81 -4.95
C THR A 51 10.74 -29.00 -6.24
N MET A 52 10.31 -27.74 -6.16
CA MET A 52 10.09 -26.88 -7.31
C MET A 52 10.63 -25.47 -7.07
N CYS A 53 11.12 -24.86 -8.14
CA CYS A 53 11.47 -23.45 -8.20
C CYS A 53 10.49 -22.74 -9.14
N LEU A 54 9.54 -21.99 -8.57
CA LEU A 54 8.54 -21.24 -9.33
C LEU A 54 9.10 -19.88 -9.76
N PRO A 55 8.84 -19.42 -10.99
CA PRO A 55 9.34 -18.13 -11.45
C PRO A 55 8.66 -16.97 -10.71
N ALA A 56 9.41 -15.90 -10.47
CA ALA A 56 8.85 -14.67 -9.95
C ALA A 56 7.98 -13.96 -11.00
N SER A 57 6.86 -13.41 -10.53
CA SER A 57 5.79 -12.83 -11.34
C SER A 57 5.67 -11.32 -11.12
N LEU A 58 5.23 -10.63 -12.18
CA LEU A 58 4.87 -9.21 -12.12
C LEU A 58 3.37 -9.06 -11.79
N LEU A 59 2.92 -7.84 -11.50
CA LEU A 59 1.52 -7.57 -11.22
C LEU A 59 0.63 -7.97 -12.41
N GLY A 60 -0.53 -8.56 -12.10
CA GLY A 60 -1.50 -9.07 -13.06
C GLY A 60 -1.12 -10.40 -13.71
N PHE A 61 -0.01 -11.03 -13.31
CA PHE A 61 0.38 -12.36 -13.78
C PHE A 61 0.13 -13.44 -12.72
N GLY A 62 0.08 -14.69 -13.19
CA GLY A 62 -0.20 -15.86 -12.38
C GLY A 62 0.76 -16.05 -11.21
N CYS A 63 0.22 -16.45 -10.06
CA CYS A 63 0.97 -16.80 -8.87
C CYS A 63 0.25 -17.89 -8.08
N ILE A 64 1.01 -18.55 -7.20
CA ILE A 64 0.53 -19.51 -6.20
C ILE A 64 0.94 -19.05 -4.79
N LEU A 65 2.05 -18.31 -4.70
CA LEU A 65 2.63 -17.83 -3.46
C LEU A 65 2.90 -16.33 -3.57
N ASP A 66 2.75 -15.60 -2.47
CA ASP A 66 3.12 -14.18 -2.38
C ASP A 66 4.59 -13.93 -2.72
N SER A 67 5.47 -14.90 -2.43
CA SER A 67 6.91 -14.78 -2.71
C SER A 67 7.20 -14.62 -4.21
N GLN A 68 6.38 -15.21 -5.10
CA GLN A 68 6.52 -15.02 -6.55
C GLN A 68 6.36 -13.53 -6.91
N CYS A 69 5.44 -12.84 -6.25
CA CYS A 69 5.17 -11.43 -6.46
C CYS A 69 6.24 -10.55 -5.78
N ARG A 70 6.48 -10.76 -4.47
CA ARG A 70 7.41 -9.95 -3.66
C ARG A 70 8.85 -9.95 -4.16
N MET A 71 9.28 -11.01 -4.84
CA MET A 71 10.63 -11.11 -5.37
C MET A 71 10.93 -10.10 -6.48
N LYS A 72 9.94 -9.73 -7.30
CA LYS A 72 10.10 -8.72 -8.37
C LYS A 72 9.44 -7.39 -8.03
N VAL A 73 8.34 -7.44 -7.28
CA VAL A 73 7.53 -6.28 -6.95
C VAL A 73 7.37 -6.23 -5.44
N PRO A 74 8.17 -5.42 -4.71
CA PRO A 74 7.99 -5.23 -3.29
C PRO A 74 6.55 -4.79 -2.95
N ASN A 75 6.05 -5.17 -1.78
CA ASN A 75 4.70 -4.84 -1.29
C ASN A 75 3.58 -5.34 -2.22
N SER A 76 3.76 -6.56 -2.75
CA SER A 76 2.77 -7.26 -3.54
C SER A 76 2.48 -8.64 -2.96
N HIS A 77 1.31 -9.19 -3.23
CA HIS A 77 0.90 -10.50 -2.73
C HIS A 77 0.10 -11.24 -3.81
N CYS A 78 -0.09 -12.54 -3.61
CA CYS A 78 -0.85 -13.37 -4.51
C CYS A 78 -2.32 -13.39 -4.08
N VAL A 79 -3.19 -12.77 -4.86
CA VAL A 79 -4.63 -12.69 -4.59
C VAL A 79 -5.41 -13.23 -5.77
N ASN A 80 -6.30 -14.18 -5.53
CA ASN A 80 -7.09 -14.84 -6.57
C ASN A 80 -6.23 -15.41 -7.72
N GLY A 81 -5.03 -15.90 -7.40
CA GLY A 81 -4.09 -16.48 -8.37
C GLY A 81 -3.35 -15.45 -9.24
N LEU A 82 -3.46 -14.15 -8.95
CA LEU A 82 -2.74 -13.08 -9.64
C LEU A 82 -1.95 -12.22 -8.65
N CYS A 83 -0.77 -11.77 -9.07
CA CYS A 83 -0.02 -10.81 -8.26
C CYS A 83 -0.72 -9.45 -8.26
N ASP A 84 -0.97 -8.89 -7.09
CA ASP A 84 -1.50 -7.54 -6.90
C ASP A 84 -0.75 -6.81 -5.78
N CYS A 85 -0.88 -5.49 -5.71
CA CYS A 85 -0.32 -4.72 -4.61
C CYS A 85 -1.02 -5.05 -3.29
N GLU A 86 -0.28 -4.99 -2.18
CA GLU A 86 -0.85 -4.99 -0.83
C GLU A 86 -1.85 -3.83 -0.66
N SER A 87 -2.77 -3.95 0.30
CA SER A 87 -3.95 -3.07 0.40
C SER A 87 -3.63 -1.59 0.63
N ASP A 88 -2.45 -1.31 1.18
CA ASP A 88 -1.88 0.02 1.45
C ASP A 88 -0.98 0.53 0.31
N HIS A 89 -1.01 -0.10 -0.86
CA HIS A 89 -0.25 0.32 -2.03
C HIS A 89 -1.13 0.44 -3.30
N ILE A 90 -0.68 1.24 -4.27
CA ILE A 90 -1.29 1.31 -5.60
C ILE A 90 -0.33 0.83 -6.69
N PRO A 91 -0.83 0.18 -7.75
CA PRO A 91 0.02 -0.27 -8.85
C PRO A 91 0.52 0.93 -9.67
N LEU A 92 1.83 1.03 -9.84
CA LEU A 92 2.47 1.80 -10.90
C LEU A 92 3.01 0.82 -11.94
N ARG A 93 2.31 0.75 -13.08
CA ARG A 93 2.58 -0.25 -14.13
C ARG A 93 2.50 -1.67 -13.55
N ARG A 94 3.35 -2.59 -14.00
CA ARG A 94 3.33 -4.00 -13.59
C ARG A 94 4.46 -4.37 -12.63
N ASP A 95 5.36 -3.44 -12.36
CA ASP A 95 6.63 -3.70 -11.68
C ASP A 95 6.78 -2.92 -10.37
N LYS A 96 5.81 -2.09 -9.99
CA LYS A 96 5.88 -1.30 -8.77
C LYS A 96 4.54 -1.19 -8.06
N CYS A 97 4.61 -1.26 -6.73
CA CYS A 97 3.55 -0.88 -5.82
C CYS A 97 4.00 0.39 -5.08
N LEU A 98 3.26 1.48 -5.24
CA LEU A 98 3.56 2.77 -4.63
C LEU A 98 2.86 2.91 -3.28
N PRO A 99 3.54 3.45 -2.25
CA PRO A 99 2.93 3.72 -0.96
C PRO A 99 1.96 4.91 -1.05
N PRO A 100 1.23 5.19 0.05
CA PRO A 100 0.44 6.40 0.19
C PRO A 100 1.30 7.65 -0.03
N ALA A 101 0.74 8.67 -0.68
CA ALA A 101 1.41 9.95 -0.88
C ALA A 101 0.88 10.97 0.13
N LYS A 102 1.75 11.53 0.97
CA LYS A 102 1.37 12.53 1.97
C LYS A 102 1.17 13.89 1.30
N LEU A 103 0.71 14.86 2.08
CA LEU A 103 0.60 16.24 1.61
C LEU A 103 1.93 16.70 1.00
N ASP A 104 1.85 17.36 -0.16
CA ASP A 104 2.98 17.83 -0.97
C ASP A 104 3.88 16.77 -1.64
N ASP A 105 3.68 15.48 -1.35
CA ASP A 105 4.32 14.39 -2.10
C ASP A 105 3.77 14.30 -3.52
N TYR A 106 4.56 13.70 -4.41
CA TYR A 106 4.12 13.39 -5.76
C TYR A 106 3.06 12.29 -5.75
N CYS A 107 2.01 12.50 -6.52
CA CYS A 107 0.90 11.57 -6.66
C CYS A 107 0.58 11.30 -8.13
N LEU A 108 0.01 10.13 -8.41
CA LEU A 108 -0.47 9.76 -9.74
C LEU A 108 -1.97 9.97 -9.91
N ASN A 109 -2.73 9.89 -8.81
CA ASN A 109 -4.19 10.04 -8.78
C ASN A 109 -4.65 10.33 -7.33
N ASP A 110 -5.92 10.68 -7.18
CA ASP A 110 -6.50 11.03 -5.89
C ASP A 110 -6.47 9.86 -4.89
N ARG A 111 -6.63 8.61 -5.37
CA ARG A 111 -6.56 7.42 -4.52
C ARG A 111 -5.23 7.35 -3.77
N GLN A 112 -4.11 7.70 -4.39
CA GLN A 112 -2.80 7.70 -3.72
C GLN A 112 -2.74 8.68 -2.54
N CYS A 113 -3.38 9.85 -2.69
CA CYS A 113 -3.48 10.87 -1.65
C CYS A 113 -4.48 10.45 -0.55
N HIS A 114 -5.64 9.92 -0.94
CA HIS A 114 -6.68 9.44 -0.01
C HIS A 114 -6.16 8.38 0.96
N MET A 115 -5.20 7.55 0.53
CA MET A 115 -4.58 6.55 1.41
C MET A 115 -3.77 7.16 2.56
N ALA A 116 -3.25 8.38 2.38
CA ALA A 116 -2.55 9.11 3.45
C ALA A 116 -3.51 10.03 4.22
N SER A 117 -4.46 10.67 3.53
CA SER A 117 -5.48 11.53 4.11
C SER A 117 -6.73 11.54 3.23
N SER A 118 -7.85 11.06 3.77
CA SER A 118 -9.10 10.82 3.03
C SER A 118 -9.64 12.01 2.25
N TYR A 119 -9.39 13.23 2.70
CA TYR A 119 -9.89 14.46 2.06
C TYR A 119 -8.87 15.08 1.07
N SER A 120 -7.66 14.54 0.97
CA SER A 120 -6.61 15.10 0.12
C SER A 120 -6.74 14.64 -1.33
N TYR A 121 -6.49 15.52 -2.30
CA TYR A 121 -6.60 15.19 -3.73
C TYR A 121 -5.28 15.42 -4.47
N CYS A 122 -5.13 14.79 -5.62
CA CYS A 122 -3.95 14.92 -6.46
C CYS A 122 -4.09 16.12 -7.41
N LYS A 123 -3.47 17.24 -7.03
CA LYS A 123 -3.40 18.43 -7.90
C LYS A 123 -2.37 18.19 -9.00
N TYR A 124 -2.84 17.82 -10.19
CA TYR A 124 -1.98 17.55 -11.35
C TYR A 124 -1.09 18.75 -11.70
N ILE A 125 0.21 18.47 -11.86
CA ILE A 125 1.19 19.37 -12.47
C ILE A 125 1.20 19.13 -13.97
N ILE A 126 1.24 17.84 -14.35
CA ILE A 126 1.01 17.39 -15.73
C ILE A 126 -0.27 16.55 -15.72
N PRO A 127 -1.32 16.96 -16.45
CA PRO A 127 -2.61 16.28 -16.45
C PRO A 127 -2.47 14.77 -16.71
N ARG A 128 -3.02 13.96 -15.79
CA ARG A 128 -3.06 12.48 -15.86
C ARG A 128 -1.68 11.79 -15.86
N VAL A 129 -0.61 12.50 -15.51
CA VAL A 129 0.73 11.91 -15.39
C VAL A 129 1.20 11.95 -13.95
N TYR A 130 1.31 13.14 -13.37
CA TYR A 130 1.60 13.30 -11.94
C TYR A 130 1.19 14.68 -11.44
N GLY A 131 0.98 14.76 -10.13
CA GLY A 131 0.67 15.97 -9.40
C GLY A 131 1.32 16.00 -8.03
N LYS A 132 0.81 16.84 -7.15
CA LYS A 132 1.10 16.81 -5.73
C LYS A 132 -0.18 16.72 -4.91
N CYS A 133 -0.13 15.97 -3.81
CA CYS A 133 -1.28 15.89 -2.91
C CYS A 133 -1.52 17.24 -2.24
N LYS A 134 -2.79 17.68 -2.21
CA LYS A 134 -3.23 18.96 -1.66
C LYS A 134 -4.52 18.79 -0.88
N CYS A 135 -4.73 19.66 0.10
CA CYS A 135 -6.04 19.78 0.74
C CYS A 135 -6.98 20.63 -0.11
N PRO A 136 -8.29 20.31 -0.12
CA PRO A 136 -9.30 21.17 -0.71
C PRO A 136 -9.40 22.49 0.06
N LEU A 137 -10.02 23.49 -0.56
CA LEU A 137 -10.32 24.75 0.12
C LEU A 137 -11.32 24.50 1.25
N GLY A 138 -11.14 25.17 2.38
CA GLY A 138 -11.96 24.96 3.58
C GLY A 138 -11.49 23.80 4.47
N TYR A 139 -10.43 23.09 4.11
CA TYR A 139 -9.84 22.05 4.95
C TYR A 139 -8.59 22.58 5.65
N LEU A 140 -8.41 22.17 6.91
CA LEU A 140 -7.20 22.46 7.68
C LEU A 140 -6.22 21.29 7.62
N VAL A 141 -4.93 21.61 7.69
CA VAL A 141 -3.85 20.63 7.78
C VAL A 141 -3.50 20.44 9.25
N THR A 142 -3.57 19.22 9.76
CA THR A 142 -3.14 18.87 11.12
C THR A 142 -1.61 18.80 11.20
N ASP A 143 -1.06 18.74 12.41
CA ASP A 143 0.39 18.56 12.61
C ASP A 143 0.91 17.23 12.02
N GLU A 144 0.03 16.23 11.89
CA GLU A 144 0.33 14.94 11.23
C GLU A 144 0.24 15.02 9.69
N GLY A 145 -0.12 16.17 9.14
CA GLY A 145 -0.27 16.39 7.69
C GLY A 145 -1.59 15.86 7.12
N LYS A 146 -2.62 15.63 7.94
CA LYS A 146 -3.94 15.22 7.48
C LYS A 146 -4.78 16.44 7.11
N CYS A 147 -5.49 16.36 5.99
CA CYS A 147 -6.55 17.31 5.65
C CYS A 147 -7.81 16.94 6.42
N LEU A 148 -8.38 17.88 7.18
CA LEU A 148 -9.64 17.70 7.90
C LEU A 148 -10.61 18.87 7.63
N PRO A 149 -11.92 18.60 7.57
CA PRO A 149 -12.91 19.60 7.19
C PRO A 149 -13.08 20.67 8.26
N HIS A 150 -13.03 21.94 7.85
CA HIS A 150 -13.38 23.07 8.72
C HIS A 150 -14.89 23.37 8.66
N LEU A 151 -15.39 24.25 9.51
CA LEU A 151 -16.78 24.72 9.51
C LEU A 151 -17.27 25.11 8.11
N GLY A 152 -18.42 24.57 7.73
CA GLY A 152 -19.04 24.73 6.42
C GLY A 152 -18.46 23.85 5.30
N SER A 153 -17.40 23.09 5.55
CA SER A 153 -16.85 22.13 4.58
C SER A 153 -17.53 20.78 4.68
N GLU A 154 -17.56 20.05 3.57
CA GLU A 154 -18.13 18.71 3.51
C GLU A 154 -17.38 17.73 4.43
N CYS A 155 -18.12 16.87 5.11
CA CYS A 155 -17.56 15.94 6.08
C CYS A 155 -18.23 14.57 5.99
N GLU A 156 -17.51 13.54 6.41
CA GLU A 156 -18.05 12.18 6.51
C GLU A 156 -18.35 11.79 7.96
N LYS A 157 -17.51 12.23 8.90
CA LYS A 157 -17.55 11.80 10.31
C LYS A 157 -17.53 12.99 11.24
N HIS A 158 -18.18 12.83 12.39
CA HIS A 158 -18.24 13.88 13.42
C HIS A 158 -16.86 14.19 13.99
N GLN A 159 -16.01 13.16 14.16
CA GLN A 159 -14.67 13.29 14.70
C GLN A 159 -13.76 14.17 13.82
N ASP A 160 -13.95 14.12 12.49
CA ASP A 160 -13.12 14.87 11.54
C ASP A 160 -13.29 16.39 11.71
N CYS A 161 -14.53 16.85 11.97
CA CYS A 161 -14.82 18.24 12.30
C CYS A 161 -14.26 18.62 13.67
N GLU A 162 -14.51 17.78 14.67
CA GLU A 162 -14.18 18.02 16.08
C GLU A 162 -12.66 18.11 16.33
N GLU A 163 -11.86 17.35 15.58
CA GLU A 163 -10.39 17.33 15.72
C GLU A 163 -9.75 18.69 15.39
N VAL A 164 -10.26 19.40 14.38
CA VAL A 164 -9.71 20.72 13.97
C VAL A 164 -10.53 21.90 14.47
N THR A 165 -11.81 21.69 14.79
CA THR A 165 -12.68 22.71 15.38
C THR A 165 -13.44 22.13 16.56
N PRO A 166 -12.98 22.37 17.80
CA PRO A 166 -13.69 21.95 19.00
C PRO A 166 -15.14 22.46 19.01
N ASP A 167 -16.02 21.65 19.61
CA ASP A 167 -17.47 21.92 19.69
C ASP A 167 -18.17 21.99 18.32
N SER A 168 -17.57 21.41 17.29
CA SER A 168 -18.20 21.19 15.99
C SER A 168 -18.55 19.71 15.77
N PHE A 169 -19.45 19.44 14.83
CA PHE A 169 -19.86 18.11 14.44
C PHE A 169 -20.28 18.08 12.97
N CYS A 170 -20.35 16.88 12.40
CA CYS A 170 -20.75 16.69 11.02
C CYS A 170 -22.28 16.60 10.91
N GLN A 171 -22.93 17.68 10.49
CA GLN A 171 -24.38 17.79 10.36
C GLN A 171 -24.83 17.43 8.95
N ARG A 172 -25.78 16.50 8.84
CA ARG A 172 -26.41 16.15 7.56
C ARG A 172 -27.47 17.17 7.15
N SER A 173 -27.45 17.54 5.88
CA SER A 173 -28.43 18.40 5.22
C SER A 173 -28.73 17.82 3.83
N GLY A 174 -29.86 17.10 3.74
CA GLY A 174 -30.20 16.30 2.55
C GLY A 174 -29.21 15.16 2.33
N ASP A 175 -28.66 15.08 1.11
CA ASP A 175 -27.69 14.05 0.70
C ASP A 175 -26.23 14.39 1.07
N THR A 176 -25.99 15.61 1.54
CA THR A 176 -24.65 16.12 1.91
C THR A 176 -24.54 16.34 3.41
N ALA A 177 -23.32 16.37 3.93
CA ALA A 177 -23.07 16.73 5.32
C ALA A 177 -21.93 17.75 5.40
N TYR A 178 -22.02 18.67 6.34
CA TYR A 178 -21.04 19.74 6.53
C TYR A 178 -20.69 19.91 8.01
N CYS A 179 -19.51 20.45 8.31
CA CYS A 179 -19.15 20.75 9.69
C CYS A 179 -19.92 21.97 10.21
N GLU A 180 -20.64 21.82 11.32
CA GLU A 180 -21.38 22.87 12.01
C GLU A 180 -21.06 22.89 13.50
N CYS A 181 -21.33 24.01 14.16
CA CYS A 181 -21.21 24.10 15.61
C CYS A 181 -22.32 23.30 16.31
N ARG A 182 -21.97 22.58 17.38
CA ARG A 182 -22.93 21.85 18.21
C ARG A 182 -23.97 22.82 18.80
N PRO A 183 -25.19 22.33 19.11
CA PRO A 183 -26.21 23.15 19.78
C PRO A 183 -25.67 23.82 21.05
N GLY A 184 -25.91 25.12 21.20
CA GLY A 184 -25.36 25.93 22.28
C GLY A 184 -24.06 26.66 21.94
N PHE A 185 -23.51 26.43 20.74
CA PHE A 185 -22.36 27.16 20.21
C PHE A 185 -22.71 27.86 18.89
N GLU A 186 -22.11 29.03 18.67
CA GLU A 186 -22.18 29.79 17.43
C GLU A 186 -20.81 29.95 16.78
N SER A 187 -20.76 30.10 15.46
CA SER A 187 -19.50 30.38 14.77
C SER A 187 -18.99 31.77 15.13
N SER A 188 -17.76 31.85 15.59
CA SER A 188 -17.00 33.11 15.73
C SER A 188 -17.05 33.97 14.46
N SER A 189 -16.78 35.27 14.59
CA SER A 189 -16.85 36.24 13.49
C SER A 189 -15.95 35.90 12.29
N ASN A 190 -14.81 35.25 12.53
CA ASN A 190 -13.91 34.76 11.48
C ASN A 190 -14.24 33.35 10.98
N LYS A 191 -15.34 32.75 11.49
CA LYS A 191 -15.79 31.39 11.22
C LYS A 191 -14.75 30.32 11.51
N MET A 192 -13.76 30.58 12.38
CA MET A 192 -12.67 29.63 12.67
C MET A 192 -12.95 28.74 13.88
N LYS A 193 -13.84 29.17 14.77
CA LYS A 193 -14.13 28.52 16.06
C LYS A 193 -15.62 28.53 16.37
N CYS A 194 -16.07 27.54 17.14
CA CYS A 194 -17.36 27.54 17.81
C CYS A 194 -17.23 28.19 19.20
N GLN A 195 -18.10 29.13 19.53
CA GLN A 195 -18.11 29.86 20.81
C GLN A 195 -19.46 29.65 21.50
N PRO A 196 -19.50 29.47 22.83
CA PRO A 196 -20.77 29.33 23.53
C PRO A 196 -21.68 30.53 23.28
N ILE A 197 -22.95 30.26 22.98
CA ILE A 197 -23.97 31.30 22.88
C ILE A 197 -24.17 31.86 24.28
N LEU A 198 -23.79 33.11 24.51
CA LEU A 198 -24.06 33.80 25.77
C LEU A 198 -25.56 34.03 25.88
N GLN A 199 -26.26 33.20 26.66
CA GLN A 199 -27.63 33.46 27.08
C GLN A 199 -27.60 34.69 28.00
N ILE A 200 -27.90 35.86 27.44
CA ILE A 200 -28.26 37.04 28.24
C ILE A 200 -29.73 36.87 28.62
N GLY A 201 -29.99 36.43 29.85
CA GLY A 201 -31.31 36.49 30.50
C GLY A 201 -32.06 35.19 30.58
#